data_AF-A0A2N1XVP6-F1
#
_entry.id   AF-A0A2N1XVP6-F1
#
_cell.length_a   1.000
_cell.length_b   1.000
_cell.length_c   1.000
_cell.angle_alpha   90.00
_cell.angle_beta   90.00
_cell.angle_gamma   90.00
#
_symmetry.space_group_name_H-M   'P 1'
#
loop_
_entity.id
_entity.type
_entity.pdbx_description
1 polymer ?
#
loop_
_entity_poly.entity_id
_entity_poly.type
_entity_poly.pdbx_seq_one_letter_code
_entity_poly.pdbx_strand_id
1 'polypeptide(L)'
;MYFLKKISLLVFIAATLGTASLPSFAAGKIENATTAEVREEIDNAVKSTEAAIEAVQNNADEETTLGFIKAAKQASKKIESNRLDPMRSKANSNLAKARSAVKKGQKDQATAFLTEALSTFKEIKTLF
;
A
#
# COMPACT_ATOMS: atom_id res chain seq x y z
N MET A 1 2.30 28.62 -31.56
CA MET A 1 1.14 28.01 -30.86
C MET A 1 1.33 26.50 -30.70
N TYR A 2 2.04 26.03 -29.66
CA TYR A 2 2.14 24.58 -29.36
C TYR A 2 2.12 24.27 -27.85
N PHE A 3 1.68 25.23 -27.03
CA PHE A 3 1.67 25.10 -25.57
C PHE A 3 0.27 24.95 -24.94
N LEU A 4 -0.81 25.08 -25.72
CA LEU A 4 -2.18 24.91 -25.19
C LEU A 4 -2.75 23.49 -25.32
N LYS A 5 -2.13 22.60 -26.11
CA LYS A 5 -2.62 21.21 -26.27
C LYS A 5 -2.17 20.23 -25.19
N LYS A 6 -1.27 20.63 -24.29
CA LYS A 6 -0.80 19.78 -23.18
C LYS A 6 -1.42 20.10 -21.81
N ILE A 7 -2.27 21.13 -21.74
CA ILE A 7 -2.88 21.57 -20.47
C ILE A 7 -4.26 20.91 -20.22
N SER A 8 -4.86 20.27 -21.24
CA SER A 8 -6.18 19.64 -21.11
C SER A 8 -6.20 18.25 -20.46
N LEU A 9 -5.05 17.71 -20.02
CA LEU A 9 -4.96 16.42 -19.32
C LEU A 9 -4.44 16.55 -17.87
N LEU A 10 -4.49 17.75 -17.29
CA LEU A 10 -4.10 17.99 -15.90
C LEU A 10 -5.26 18.41 -14.98
N VAL A 11 -6.49 18.48 -15.51
CA VAL A 11 -7.66 18.97 -14.75
C VAL A 11 -8.54 17.85 -14.19
N PHE A 12 -8.30 16.57 -14.52
CA PHE A 12 -9.17 15.47 -14.06
C PHE A 12 -8.75 14.73 -12.79
N ILE A 13 -7.56 15.01 -12.24
CA ILE A 13 -7.07 14.30 -11.01
C ILE A 13 -7.26 15.16 -9.74
N ALA A 14 -7.44 16.48 -9.87
CA ALA A 14 -7.68 17.34 -8.71
C ALA A 14 -9.08 17.16 -8.07
N ALA A 15 -10.00 16.46 -8.74
CA ALA A 15 -11.38 16.28 -8.29
C ALA A 15 -11.65 14.95 -7.56
N THR A 16 -10.68 14.04 -7.43
CA THR A 16 -10.86 12.77 -6.68
C THR A 16 -10.13 12.73 -5.34
N LEU A 17 -9.41 13.80 -4.96
CA LEU A 17 -8.85 13.96 -3.61
C LEU A 17 -9.81 14.68 -2.65
N GLY A 18 -10.95 15.18 -3.15
CA GLY A 18 -12.07 15.58 -2.31
C GLY A 18 -12.74 14.32 -1.74
N THR A 19 -12.66 14.15 -0.43
CA THR A 19 -13.30 13.08 0.36
C THR A 19 -12.73 11.66 0.23
N ALA A 20 -11.43 11.50 0.00
CA ALA A 20 -10.77 10.35 0.62
C ALA A 20 -10.66 10.69 2.12
N SER A 21 -11.71 10.37 2.88
CA SER A 21 -11.57 10.24 4.32
C SER A 21 -10.40 9.28 4.54
N LEU A 22 -9.25 9.81 4.94
CA LEU A 22 -8.19 8.97 5.48
C LEU A 22 -8.90 8.15 6.57
N PRO A 23 -8.99 6.82 6.47
CA PRO A 23 -9.62 6.04 7.51
C PRO A 23 -8.95 6.44 8.81
N SER A 24 -9.73 6.79 9.82
CA SER A 24 -9.21 7.06 11.16
C SER A 24 -8.56 5.77 11.66
N PHE A 25 -7.26 5.62 11.42
CA PHE A 25 -6.52 4.38 11.66
C PHE A 25 -6.09 4.33 13.12
N ALA A 26 -7.04 3.96 13.97
CA ALA A 26 -6.79 3.42 15.31
C ALA A 26 -7.84 2.35 15.67
N ALA A 27 -8.16 1.45 14.74
CA ALA A 27 -8.74 0.16 15.12
C ALA A 27 -7.57 -0.78 15.47
N GLY A 28 -7.50 -1.21 16.73
CA GLY A 28 -6.56 -2.24 17.18
C GLY A 28 -6.76 -3.56 16.42
N LYS A 29 -6.08 -4.62 16.86
CA LYS A 29 -6.40 -5.97 16.35
C LYS A 29 -7.89 -6.22 16.53
N ILE A 30 -8.58 -6.64 15.46
CA ILE A 30 -9.93 -7.19 15.58
C ILE A 30 -9.74 -8.55 16.24
N GLU A 31 -10.20 -8.72 17.48
CA GLU A 31 -10.16 -10.02 18.14
C GLU A 31 -11.23 -10.92 17.51
N ASN A 32 -10.84 -12.10 17.03
CA ASN A 32 -11.70 -13.05 16.32
C ASN A 32 -12.25 -12.50 14.99
N ALA A 33 -11.35 -12.03 14.12
CA ALA A 33 -11.76 -11.56 12.79
C ALA A 33 -12.50 -12.66 12.01
N THR A 34 -13.64 -12.30 11.42
CA THR A 34 -14.38 -13.20 10.53
C THR A 34 -13.59 -13.46 9.24
N THR A 35 -13.88 -14.56 8.54
CA THR A 35 -13.25 -14.88 7.25
C THR A 35 -13.44 -13.75 6.22
N ALA A 36 -14.58 -13.06 6.24
CA ALA A 36 -14.85 -11.93 5.35
C ALA A 36 -13.94 -10.73 5.66
N GLU A 37 -13.79 -10.37 6.94
CA GLU A 37 -12.90 -9.28 7.38
C GLU A 37 -11.44 -9.59 7.07
N VAL A 38 -11.00 -10.84 7.24
CA VAL A 38 -9.63 -11.23 6.88
C VAL A 38 -9.41 -11.11 5.37
N ARG A 39 -10.38 -11.50 4.52
CA ARG A 39 -10.30 -11.28 3.06
C ARG A 39 -10.22 -9.81 2.71
N GLU A 40 -11.05 -8.99 3.36
CA GLU A 40 -11.03 -7.55 3.15
C GLU A 40 -9.67 -6.95 3.52
N GLU A 41 -9.08 -7.36 4.64
CA GLU A 41 -7.77 -6.84 5.06
C GLU A 41 -6.61 -7.35 4.18
N ILE A 42 -6.72 -8.54 3.60
CA ILE A 42 -5.81 -8.99 2.52
C ILE A 42 -5.93 -8.06 1.31
N ASP A 43 -7.16 -7.75 0.88
CA ASP A 43 -7.41 -6.84 -0.25
C ASP A 43 -6.91 -5.42 0.03
N ASN A 44 -7.10 -4.94 1.25
CA ASN A 44 -6.60 -3.63 1.69
C ASN A 44 -5.07 -3.58 1.71
N ALA A 45 -4.41 -4.67 2.11
CA ALA A 45 -2.95 -4.79 2.05
C ALA A 45 -2.43 -4.77 0.61
N VAL A 46 -3.10 -5.46 -0.31
CA VAL A 46 -2.79 -5.43 -1.75
C VAL A 46 -2.96 -4.01 -2.30
N LYS A 47 -4.15 -3.41 -2.15
CA LYS A 47 -4.47 -2.07 -2.67
C LYS A 47 -3.52 -0.99 -2.13
N SER A 48 -3.23 -1.03 -0.84
CA SER A 48 -2.30 -0.05 -0.23
C SER A 48 -0.87 -0.21 -0.73
N THR A 49 -0.45 -1.45 -1.03
CA THR A 49 0.88 -1.71 -1.59
C THR A 49 0.96 -1.26 -3.05
N GLU A 50 -0.11 -1.46 -3.83
CA GLU A 50 -0.22 -0.93 -5.21
C GLU A 50 -0.18 0.60 -5.22
N ALA A 51 -0.96 1.26 -4.36
CA ALA A 51 -0.93 2.71 -4.20
C ALA A 51 0.46 3.24 -3.81
N ALA A 52 1.20 2.52 -2.96
CA ALA A 52 2.57 2.88 -2.61
C ALA A 52 3.53 2.77 -3.81
N ILE A 53 3.38 1.76 -4.67
CA ILE A 53 4.17 1.59 -5.90
C ILE A 53 3.90 2.74 -6.85
N GLU A 54 2.62 3.05 -7.10
CA GLU A 54 2.20 4.16 -7.95
C GLU A 54 2.72 5.50 -7.41
N ALA A 55 2.66 5.72 -6.10
CA ALA A 55 3.19 6.93 -5.46
C ALA A 55 4.70 7.09 -5.71
N VAL A 56 5.50 6.02 -5.56
CA VAL A 56 6.95 6.05 -5.86
C VAL A 56 7.19 6.34 -7.34
N GLN A 57 6.47 5.66 -8.24
CA GLN A 57 6.64 5.79 -9.70
C GLN A 57 6.24 7.18 -10.21
N ASN A 58 5.19 7.76 -9.64
CA ASN A 58 4.71 9.09 -9.98
C ASN A 58 5.45 10.21 -9.25
N ASN A 59 6.48 9.89 -8.46
CA ASN A 59 7.25 10.85 -7.68
C ASN A 59 6.37 11.68 -6.72
N ALA A 60 5.37 11.03 -6.12
CA ALA A 60 4.60 11.62 -5.04
C ALA A 60 5.55 12.01 -3.88
N ASP A 61 5.07 12.89 -3.00
CA ASP A 61 5.84 13.30 -1.84
C ASP A 61 6.10 12.12 -0.89
N GLU A 62 7.15 12.26 -0.08
CA GLU A 62 7.58 11.23 0.85
C GLU A 62 6.46 10.86 1.84
N GLU A 63 5.75 11.85 2.37
CA GLU A 63 4.71 11.63 3.39
C GLU A 63 3.57 10.77 2.84
N THR A 64 3.06 11.10 1.65
CA THR A 64 2.04 10.34 0.94
C THR A 64 2.48 8.90 0.71
N THR A 65 3.69 8.71 0.17
CA THR A 65 4.26 7.37 -0.09
C THR A 65 4.38 6.55 1.20
N LEU A 66 4.90 7.16 2.27
CA LEU A 66 5.03 6.54 3.57
C LEU A 66 3.68 6.25 4.24
N GLY A 67 2.66 7.05 3.94
CA GLY A 67 1.28 6.85 4.33
C GLY A 67 0.71 5.54 3.78
N PHE A 68 0.87 5.30 2.48
CA PHE A 68 0.43 4.04 1.85
C PHE A 68 1.18 2.82 2.38
N ILE A 69 2.51 2.91 2.56
CA ILE A 69 3.30 1.83 3.17
C ILE A 69 2.82 1.53 4.60
N LYS A 70 2.48 2.57 5.37
CA LYS A 70 1.93 2.41 6.72
C LYS A 70 0.55 1.74 6.67
N ALA A 71 -0.32 2.13 5.76
CA ALA A 71 -1.64 1.52 5.58
C ALA A 71 -1.53 0.02 5.26
N ALA A 72 -0.65 -0.36 4.33
CA ALA A 72 -0.37 -1.76 4.01
C ALA A 72 0.09 -2.57 5.23
N LYS A 73 0.97 -1.99 6.07
CA LYS A 73 1.41 -2.63 7.32
C LYS A 73 0.28 -2.78 8.33
N GLN A 74 -0.66 -1.84 8.40
CA GLN A 74 -1.78 -1.94 9.33
C GLN A 74 -2.80 -2.99 8.88
N ALA A 75 -3.16 -3.00 7.59
CA ALA A 75 -4.01 -4.04 7.03
C ALA A 75 -3.40 -5.43 7.24
N SER A 76 -2.10 -5.57 6.94
CA SER A 76 -1.33 -6.81 7.18
C SER A 76 -1.43 -7.31 8.62
N LYS A 77 -1.46 -6.44 9.63
CA LYS A 77 -1.58 -6.84 11.06
C LYS A 77 -2.92 -7.46 11.41
N LYS A 78 -3.97 -7.11 10.68
CA LYS A 78 -5.34 -7.60 10.90
C LYS A 78 -5.67 -8.89 10.15
N ILE A 79 -4.77 -9.37 9.28
CA ILE A 79 -4.88 -10.69 8.67
C ILE A 79 -4.64 -11.76 9.74
N GLU A 80 -5.67 -12.20 10.44
CA GLU A 80 -5.56 -13.15 11.54
C GLU A 80 -5.50 -14.59 11.01
N SER A 81 -4.28 -15.15 10.84
CA SER A 81 -4.08 -16.55 10.43
C SER A 81 -2.67 -17.04 10.72
N ASN A 82 -2.54 -17.99 11.65
CA ASN A 82 -1.26 -18.62 12.02
C ASN A 82 -0.56 -19.26 10.81
N ARG A 83 -1.33 -19.82 9.87
CA ARG A 83 -0.80 -20.46 8.65
C ARG A 83 -0.13 -19.44 7.73
N LEU A 84 -0.60 -18.19 7.72
CA LEU A 84 -0.13 -17.15 6.81
C LEU A 84 0.95 -16.25 7.45
N ASP A 85 1.21 -16.40 8.75
CA ASP A 85 2.16 -15.58 9.50
C ASP A 85 3.58 -15.51 8.91
N PRO A 86 4.18 -16.62 8.43
CA PRO A 86 5.50 -16.54 7.78
C PRO A 86 5.49 -15.62 6.56
N MET A 87 4.45 -15.71 5.73
CA MET A 87 4.30 -14.89 4.53
C MET A 87 4.00 -13.43 4.87
N ARG A 88 3.13 -13.18 5.85
CA ARG A 88 2.85 -11.84 6.36
C ARG A 88 4.11 -11.18 6.90
N SER A 89 4.93 -11.94 7.64
CA SER A 89 6.21 -11.47 8.17
C SER A 89 7.17 -11.11 7.04
N LYS A 90 7.30 -11.96 6.02
CA LYS A 90 8.09 -11.68 4.80
C LYS A 90 7.63 -10.40 4.11
N ALA A 91 6.34 -10.25 3.84
CA ALA A 91 5.77 -9.05 3.23
C ALA A 91 6.06 -7.80 4.08
N ASN A 92 5.85 -7.89 5.40
CA ASN A 92 6.10 -6.78 6.34
C ASN A 92 7.58 -6.37 6.42
N SER A 93 8.51 -7.33 6.28
CA SER A 93 9.95 -7.06 6.20
C SER A 93 10.27 -6.25 4.95
N ASN A 94 9.72 -6.63 3.79
CA ASN A 94 9.89 -5.89 2.56
C ASN A 94 9.24 -4.50 2.60
N LEU A 95 8.05 -4.34 3.20
CA LEU A 95 7.47 -3.02 3.46
C LEU A 95 8.36 -2.15 4.36
N ALA A 96 9.06 -2.75 5.34
CA ALA A 96 10.00 -2.02 6.18
C ALA A 96 11.25 -1.56 5.41
N LYS A 97 11.79 -2.42 4.53
CA LYS A 97 12.90 -2.05 3.63
C LYS A 97 12.49 -0.96 2.64
N ALA A 98 11.30 -1.09 2.03
CA ALA A 98 10.73 -0.07 1.16
C ALA A 98 10.61 1.29 1.86
N ARG A 99 10.05 1.32 3.08
CA ARG A 99 9.98 2.54 3.90
C ARG A 99 11.36 3.19 4.06
N SER A 100 12.39 2.41 4.36
CA SER A 100 13.76 2.91 4.50
C SER A 100 14.33 3.43 3.18
N ALA A 101 14.04 2.77 2.05
CA ALA A 101 14.48 3.20 0.73
C ALA A 101 13.80 4.52 0.30
N VAL A 102 12.48 4.66 0.54
CA VAL A 102 11.73 5.91 0.28
C VAL A 102 12.35 7.08 1.04
N LYS A 103 12.62 6.92 2.34
CA LYS A 103 13.28 7.93 3.19
C LYS A 103 14.68 8.33 2.73
N LYS A 104 15.34 7.47 1.96
CA LYS A 104 16.68 7.71 1.40
C LYS A 104 16.62 8.22 -0.06
N GLY A 105 15.42 8.44 -0.61
CA GLY A 105 15.23 8.80 -2.01
C GLY A 105 15.58 7.67 -3.01
N GLN A 106 15.71 6.43 -2.55
CA GLN A 106 16.12 5.28 -3.37
C GLN A 106 14.90 4.65 -4.06
N LYS A 107 14.39 5.32 -5.11
CA LYS A 107 13.13 4.95 -5.79
C LYS A 107 13.14 3.52 -6.33
N ASP A 108 14.17 3.13 -7.07
CA ASP A 108 14.24 1.79 -7.67
C ASP A 108 14.23 0.68 -6.60
N GLN A 109 14.97 0.88 -5.51
CA GLN A 109 14.99 -0.07 -4.39
C GLN A 109 13.63 -0.10 -3.67
N ALA A 110 13.00 1.06 -3.46
CA ALA A 110 11.67 1.13 -2.89
C ALA A 110 10.65 0.35 -3.73
N THR A 111 10.63 0.57 -5.05
CA THR A 111 9.74 -0.14 -5.98
C THR A 111 10.02 -1.64 -5.98
N ALA A 112 11.28 -2.07 -5.97
CA ALA A 112 11.63 -3.49 -5.92
C ALA A 112 11.08 -4.16 -4.66
N PHE A 113 11.35 -3.59 -3.47
CA PHE A 113 10.83 -4.13 -2.21
C PHE A 113 9.30 -4.10 -2.14
N LEU A 114 8.65 -3.05 -2.63
CA LEU A 114 7.18 -2.97 -2.68
C LEU A 114 6.59 -4.04 -3.61
N THR A 115 7.24 -4.32 -4.74
CA THR A 115 6.81 -5.34 -5.70
C THR A 115 6.90 -6.74 -5.08
N GLU A 116 7.98 -7.03 -4.35
CA GLU A 116 8.10 -8.30 -3.61
C GLU A 116 7.03 -8.44 -2.51
N ALA A 117 6.74 -7.35 -1.78
CA ALA A 117 5.68 -7.33 -0.79
C ALA A 117 4.30 -7.57 -1.43
N LEU A 118 4.03 -6.91 -2.56
CA LEU A 118 2.78 -7.06 -3.33
C LEU A 118 2.60 -8.50 -3.81
N SER A 119 3.66 -9.09 -4.38
CA SER A 119 3.64 -10.49 -4.81
C SER A 119 3.28 -11.42 -3.65
N THR A 120 3.88 -11.18 -2.47
CA THR A 120 3.62 -12.01 -1.28
C THR A 120 2.18 -11.83 -0.79
N PHE A 121 1.61 -10.62 -0.80
CA PHE A 121 0.20 -10.42 -0.43
C PHE A 121 -0.77 -11.05 -1.44
N LYS A 122 -0.45 -11.01 -2.73
CA LYS A 122 -1.24 -11.71 -3.77
C LYS A 122 -1.20 -13.23 -3.56
N GLU A 123 -0.05 -13.78 -3.18
CA GLU A 123 0.07 -15.20 -2.83
C GLU A 123 -0.77 -15.53 -1.58
N ILE A 124 -0.71 -14.70 -0.53
CA ILE A 124 -1.57 -14.83 0.66
C ILE A 124 -3.06 -14.85 0.25
N LYS A 125 -3.48 -13.94 -0.64
CA LYS A 125 -4.86 -13.88 -1.16
C LYS A 125 -5.28 -15.17 -1.87
N THR A 126 -4.39 -15.83 -2.59
CA THR A 126 -4.69 -17.10 -3.26
C THR A 126 -4.80 -18.28 -2.30
N LEU A 127 -4.14 -18.21 -1.14
CA LEU A 127 -4.07 -19.30 -0.17
C LEU A 127 -5.15 -19.24 0.92
N PHE A 128 -5.90 -18.14 1.00
CA PHE A 128 -6.96 -17.87 1.99
C PHE A 128 -8.37 -17.98 1.39
#